data_AF-A0A5J9SKY8-F1
#
_entry.id   AF-A0A5J9SKY8-F1
#
_cell.length_a   1.000
_cell.length_b   1.000
_cell.length_c   1.000
_cell.angle_alpha   90.00
_cell.angle_beta   90.00
_cell.angle_gamma   90.00
#
_symmetry.space_group_name_H-M   'P 1'
#
loop_
_entity.id
_entity.type
_entity.pdbx_description
1 polymer ?
#
loop_
_entity_poly.entity_id
_entity_poly.type
_entity_poly.pdbx_seq_one_letter_code
_entity_poly.pdbx_strand_id
1 'polypeptide(L)'
;KVWERGPARLPKRPIPVERRPLVRPKGKKGWETIVPGDHERIPAGILGLLCRRHFPGMVPLSDGGQEPALTWAHYKRVADVPDEDRRDFRTVADRVVGELWDFFRVEPEWRDRAVRRAYDACPKLITDMHYEARVQAVRTYYAKKLGRKIEKKAARTIWLAAEQYMQVIPWWCASHRDCWEYFVSRWCDPEWQKTHEACRQRRLKMPGPAHHQGNRTLDEYAT
;
A
#
# COMPACT_ATOMS: atom_id res chain seq x y z
N LYS A 1 12.79 -15.33 -6.25
CA LYS A 1 11.81 -14.25 -6.56
C LYS A 1 12.54 -12.90 -6.42
N VAL A 2 13.10 -12.34 -7.50
CA VAL A 2 14.12 -11.26 -7.45
C VAL A 2 13.55 -9.86 -7.73
N TRP A 3 12.25 -9.75 -8.01
CA TRP A 3 11.70 -8.57 -8.71
C TRP A 3 10.81 -7.66 -7.86
N GLU A 4 10.39 -8.15 -6.68
CA GLU A 4 9.59 -7.42 -5.70
C GLU A 4 10.55 -6.61 -4.80
N ARG A 5 10.41 -5.28 -4.76
CA ARG A 5 11.16 -4.45 -3.80
C ARG A 5 10.44 -4.50 -2.45
N GLY A 6 11.22 -4.74 -1.40
CA GLY A 6 10.69 -5.01 -0.06
C GLY A 6 10.10 -6.42 0.02
N PRO A 7 10.02 -7.01 1.22
CA PRO A 7 9.54 -8.37 1.32
C PRO A 7 8.06 -8.39 0.93
N ALA A 8 7.74 -9.11 -0.13
CA ALA A 8 6.38 -9.23 -0.67
C ALA A 8 5.45 -10.07 0.20
N ARG A 9 5.99 -10.65 1.26
CA ARG A 9 5.28 -11.51 2.19
C ARG A 9 5.35 -10.91 3.58
N LEU A 10 4.29 -11.15 4.34
CA LEU A 10 4.29 -10.88 5.77
C LEU A 10 5.25 -11.86 6.47
N PRO A 11 5.84 -11.49 7.62
CA PRO A 11 6.52 -12.44 8.50
C PRO A 11 5.64 -13.66 8.76
N LYS A 12 6.26 -14.82 9.02
CA LYS A 12 5.52 -16.05 9.31
C LYS A 12 4.82 -15.90 10.67
N ARG A 13 3.53 -16.23 10.72
CA ARG A 13 2.73 -16.32 11.95
C ARG A 13 2.66 -17.79 12.44
N PRO A 14 2.35 -18.06 13.72
CA PRO A 14 2.26 -17.08 14.81
C PRO A 14 3.66 -16.61 15.26
N ILE A 15 3.76 -15.36 15.70
CA ILE A 15 4.92 -14.86 16.44
C ILE A 15 4.48 -14.72 17.90
N PRO A 16 5.12 -15.43 18.84
CA PRO A 16 4.86 -15.26 20.27
C PRO A 16 5.01 -13.79 20.69
N VAL A 17 4.15 -13.31 21.59
CA VAL A 17 4.03 -11.87 21.91
C VAL A 17 5.37 -11.30 22.38
N GLU A 18 6.11 -12.04 23.18
CA GLU A 18 7.43 -11.70 23.72
C GLU A 18 8.52 -11.61 22.66
N ARG A 19 8.33 -12.29 21.51
CA ARG A 19 9.25 -12.29 20.37
C ARG A 19 8.90 -11.25 19.31
N ARG A 20 7.74 -10.58 19.45
CA ARG A 20 7.37 -9.45 18.59
C ARG A 20 8.25 -8.23 18.92
N PRO A 21 8.75 -7.49 17.91
CA PRO A 21 9.42 -6.22 18.15
C PRO A 21 8.51 -5.27 18.96
N LEU A 22 9.09 -4.62 19.97
CA LEU A 22 8.42 -3.56 20.73
C LEU A 22 8.61 -2.23 19.99
N VAL A 23 7.50 -1.60 19.59
CA VAL A 23 7.53 -0.35 18.81
C VAL A 23 6.76 0.77 19.49
N ARG A 24 7.19 2.00 19.24
CA ARG A 24 6.50 3.23 19.66
C ARG A 24 6.30 4.18 18.48
N PRO A 25 5.20 4.96 18.45
CA PRO A 25 5.07 6.07 17.52
C PRO A 25 6.15 7.14 17.78
N LYS A 26 6.92 7.53 16.75
CA LYS A 26 7.96 8.56 16.84
C LYS A 26 7.68 9.73 15.90
N GLY A 27 7.70 10.95 16.43
CA GLY A 27 7.43 12.17 15.68
C GLY A 27 6.06 12.19 14.98
N LYS A 28 5.98 12.91 13.86
CA LYS A 28 4.70 13.14 13.13
C LYS A 28 4.17 11.89 12.44
N LYS A 29 5.04 11.05 11.85
CA LYS A 29 4.63 9.91 10.99
C LYS A 29 5.50 8.65 11.16
N GLY A 30 6.46 8.67 12.08
CA GLY A 30 7.45 7.61 12.23
C GLY A 30 7.08 6.57 13.29
N TRP A 31 7.88 5.50 13.28
CA TRP A 31 7.91 4.46 14.31
C TRP A 31 9.35 4.32 14.78
N GLU A 32 9.50 3.97 16.04
CA GLU A 32 10.78 3.60 16.64
C GLU A 32 10.67 2.19 17.19
N THR A 33 11.73 1.40 16.98
CA THR A 33 11.85 0.08 17.60
C THR A 33 12.60 0.24 18.90
N ILE A 34 11.95 -0.07 20.01
CA ILE A 34 12.51 0.02 21.36
C ILE A 34 13.24 -1.28 21.71
N VAL A 35 12.62 -2.41 21.38
CA VAL A 35 13.22 -3.74 21.55
C VAL A 35 13.09 -4.50 20.23
N PRO A 36 14.19 -4.99 19.64
CA PRO A 36 14.15 -5.87 18.47
C PRO A 36 13.33 -7.15 18.74
N GLY A 37 12.92 -7.83 17.67
CA GLY A 37 12.23 -9.11 17.75
C GLY A 37 12.55 -9.99 16.55
N ASP A 38 11.71 -10.99 16.28
CA ASP A 38 11.94 -12.00 15.24
C ASP A 38 11.94 -11.46 13.78
N HIS A 39 11.64 -10.18 13.58
CA HIS A 39 11.75 -9.56 12.27
C HIS A 39 12.11 -8.07 12.33
N GLU A 40 12.71 -7.58 11.25
CA GLU A 40 13.14 -6.18 11.10
C GLU A 40 12.12 -5.31 10.32
N ARG A 41 10.91 -5.83 10.09
CA ARG A 41 9.88 -5.11 9.34
C ARG A 41 9.40 -3.89 10.11
N ILE A 42 9.25 -2.77 9.40
CA ILE A 42 8.61 -1.57 9.94
C ILE A 42 7.08 -1.67 9.86
N PRO A 43 6.32 -1.09 10.81
CA PRO A 43 4.86 -1.16 10.83
C PRO A 43 4.17 -0.71 9.53
N ALA A 44 4.62 0.40 8.93
CA ALA A 44 4.07 0.88 7.65
C ALA A 44 4.25 -0.12 6.49
N GLY A 45 5.35 -0.88 6.50
CA GLY A 45 5.62 -1.91 5.50
C GLY A 45 4.73 -3.15 5.67
N ILE A 46 4.39 -3.49 6.92
CA ILE A 46 3.43 -4.55 7.25
C ILE A 46 2.00 -4.11 6.88
N LEU A 47 1.59 -2.91 7.28
CA LEU A 47 0.30 -2.32 6.91
C LEU A 47 0.09 -2.31 5.39
N GLY A 48 1.10 -1.90 4.60
CA GLY A 48 0.99 -1.91 3.15
C GLY A 48 0.82 -3.31 2.54
N LEU A 49 1.31 -4.37 3.21
CA LEU A 49 1.03 -5.75 2.81
C LEU A 49 -0.36 -6.22 3.26
N LEU A 50 -0.81 -5.80 4.44
CA LEU A 50 -2.16 -6.10 4.94
C LEU A 50 -3.23 -5.42 4.09
N CYS A 51 -3.05 -4.16 3.67
CA CYS A 51 -3.94 -3.50 2.72
C CYS A 51 -4.08 -4.28 1.40
N ARG A 52 -2.98 -4.86 0.90
CA ARG A 52 -2.99 -5.72 -0.30
C ARG A 52 -3.68 -7.05 -0.02
N ARG A 53 -3.36 -7.70 1.09
CA ARG A 53 -3.95 -9.01 1.44
C ARG A 53 -5.46 -8.93 1.57
N HIS A 54 -5.94 -7.88 2.20
CA HIS A 54 -7.36 -7.67 2.46
C HIS A 54 -7.95 -6.64 1.51
N PHE A 55 -7.50 -6.61 0.25
CA PHE A 55 -8.08 -5.72 -0.74
C PHE A 55 -9.57 -6.08 -0.93
N PRO A 56 -10.52 -5.17 -0.68
CA PRO A 56 -11.95 -5.52 -0.70
C PRO A 56 -12.51 -5.88 -2.08
N GLY A 57 -11.82 -5.55 -3.17
CA GLY A 57 -12.36 -5.70 -4.52
C GLY A 57 -13.31 -4.56 -4.89
N MET A 58 -14.37 -4.89 -5.62
CA MET A 58 -15.40 -3.95 -6.04
C MET A 58 -16.29 -3.58 -4.84
N VAL A 59 -16.57 -2.29 -4.70
CA VAL A 59 -17.44 -1.75 -3.66
C VAL A 59 -18.63 -1.02 -4.28
N PRO A 60 -19.83 -1.15 -3.70
CA PRO A 60 -21.00 -0.45 -4.20
C PRO A 60 -20.89 1.06 -3.96
N LEU A 61 -21.36 1.81 -4.94
CA LEU A 61 -21.55 3.25 -4.87
C LEU A 61 -23.02 3.57 -4.53
N SER A 62 -23.25 4.78 -4.04
CA SER A 62 -24.59 5.26 -3.65
C SER A 62 -25.55 5.39 -4.83
N ASP A 63 -25.03 5.53 -6.05
CA ASP A 63 -25.80 5.64 -7.30
C ASP A 63 -26.13 4.27 -7.93
N GLY A 64 -25.84 3.17 -7.22
CA GLY A 64 -26.06 1.81 -7.72
C GLY A 64 -24.92 1.27 -8.61
N GLY A 65 -23.91 2.09 -8.90
CA GLY A 65 -22.68 1.64 -9.55
C GLY A 65 -21.77 0.84 -8.62
N GLN A 66 -20.65 0.38 -9.16
CA GLN A 66 -19.55 -0.16 -8.37
C GLN A 66 -18.22 0.41 -8.84
N GLU A 67 -17.27 0.53 -7.92
CA GLU A 67 -15.89 0.86 -8.25
C GLU A 67 -14.92 0.03 -7.40
N PRO A 68 -13.66 -0.11 -7.81
CA PRO A 68 -12.67 -0.78 -6.96
C PRO A 68 -12.48 -0.04 -5.63
N ALA A 69 -12.05 -0.76 -4.59
CA ALA A 69 -11.70 -0.19 -3.29
C ALA A 69 -10.45 0.72 -3.35
N LEU A 70 -10.61 1.93 -3.89
CA LEU A 70 -9.56 2.92 -4.13
C LEU A 70 -9.18 3.74 -2.90
N THR A 71 -10.02 3.76 -1.86
CA THR A 71 -9.86 4.65 -0.70
C THR A 71 -9.93 3.89 0.62
N TRP A 72 -9.35 4.47 1.68
CA TRP A 72 -9.52 3.94 3.04
C TRP A 72 -10.97 3.98 3.51
N ALA A 73 -11.79 4.90 3.00
CA ALA A 73 -13.22 4.92 3.30
C ALA A 73 -13.93 3.66 2.78
N HIS A 74 -13.48 3.08 1.67
CA HIS A 74 -14.03 1.82 1.17
C HIS A 74 -13.72 0.66 2.12
N TYR A 75 -12.48 0.56 2.60
CA TYR A 75 -12.08 -0.44 3.59
C TYR A 75 -12.88 -0.34 4.90
N LYS A 76 -13.23 0.88 5.33
CA LYS A 76 -14.06 1.10 6.53
C LYS A 76 -15.54 0.75 6.35
N ARG A 77 -16.02 0.67 5.10
CA ARG A 77 -17.44 0.38 4.80
C ARG A 77 -17.69 -1.11 4.56
N VAL A 78 -16.69 -1.83 4.10
CA VAL A 78 -16.81 -3.26 3.81
C VAL A 78 -16.69 -4.05 5.12
N ALA A 79 -17.71 -4.86 5.40
CA ALA A 79 -17.71 -5.77 6.54
C ALA A 79 -16.57 -6.78 6.42
N ASP A 80 -15.94 -7.11 7.55
CA ASP A 80 -14.95 -8.18 7.57
C ASP A 80 -15.63 -9.56 7.43
N VAL A 81 -14.91 -10.50 6.82
CA VAL A 81 -15.30 -11.92 6.79
C VAL A 81 -14.40 -12.65 7.77
N PRO A 82 -14.97 -13.30 8.82
CA PRO A 82 -14.19 -13.98 9.85
C PRO A 82 -13.16 -14.95 9.24
N ASP A 83 -11.96 -14.97 9.83
CA ASP A 83 -10.90 -15.92 9.45
C ASP A 83 -11.06 -17.28 10.13
N GLU A 84 -10.12 -18.19 9.85
CA GLU A 84 -10.05 -19.52 10.50
C GLU A 84 -9.96 -19.41 12.04
N ASP A 85 -9.35 -18.32 12.53
CA ASP A 85 -9.24 -17.99 13.96
C ASP A 85 -10.53 -17.36 14.52
N ARG A 86 -11.56 -17.16 13.68
CA ARG A 86 -12.87 -16.57 13.99
C ARG A 86 -12.78 -15.22 14.69
N ARG A 87 -11.74 -14.43 14.40
CA ARG A 87 -11.65 -13.06 14.89
C ARG A 87 -12.66 -12.19 14.15
N ASP A 88 -13.45 -11.44 14.90
CA ASP A 88 -14.39 -10.47 14.35
C ASP A 88 -13.81 -9.06 14.47
N PHE A 89 -13.37 -8.51 13.35
CA PHE A 89 -12.88 -7.14 13.28
C PHE A 89 -13.95 -6.12 12.88
N ARG A 90 -15.19 -6.54 12.59
CA ARG A 90 -16.29 -5.71 12.05
C ARG A 90 -16.07 -5.23 10.62
N THR A 91 -14.93 -4.58 10.32
CA THR A 91 -14.63 -4.04 8.99
C THR A 91 -13.26 -4.46 8.49
N VAL A 92 -13.08 -4.43 7.16
CA VAL A 92 -11.79 -4.74 6.55
C VAL A 92 -10.69 -3.77 7.02
N ALA A 93 -11.02 -2.50 7.22
CA ALA A 93 -10.08 -1.51 7.78
C ALA A 93 -9.60 -1.91 9.18
N ASP A 94 -10.53 -2.32 10.03
CA ASP A 94 -10.24 -2.72 11.41
C ASP A 94 -9.41 -4.01 11.43
N ARG A 95 -9.64 -4.93 10.49
CA ARG A 95 -8.79 -6.13 10.32
C ARG A 95 -7.37 -5.77 9.91
N VAL A 96 -7.20 -4.86 8.95
CA VAL A 96 -5.86 -4.41 8.52
C VAL A 96 -5.06 -3.83 9.69
N VAL A 97 -5.69 -3.04 10.55
CA VAL A 97 -5.02 -2.47 11.73
C VAL A 97 -4.90 -3.48 12.86
N GLY A 98 -5.89 -4.34 13.05
CA GLY A 98 -5.91 -5.37 14.09
C GLY A 98 -4.81 -6.42 13.88
N GLU A 99 -4.68 -6.94 12.67
CA GLU A 99 -3.64 -7.91 12.33
C GLU A 99 -2.22 -7.32 12.37
N LEU A 100 -2.04 -5.99 12.35
CA LEU A 100 -0.73 -5.38 12.60
C LEU A 100 -0.15 -5.87 13.92
N TRP A 101 -1.00 -6.04 14.94
CA TRP A 101 -0.59 -6.43 16.27
C TRP A 101 -0.24 -7.91 16.40
N ASP A 102 -0.48 -8.73 15.37
CA ASP A 102 0.08 -10.09 15.28
C ASP A 102 1.60 -10.08 15.09
N PHE A 103 2.15 -8.94 14.66
CA PHE A 103 3.57 -8.75 14.31
C PHE A 103 4.33 -7.90 15.33
N PHE A 104 3.65 -6.99 16.03
CA PHE A 104 4.28 -6.04 16.94
C PHE A 104 3.63 -6.07 18.32
N ARG A 105 4.39 -5.66 19.33
CA ARG A 105 3.84 -5.24 20.63
C ARG A 105 4.11 -3.76 20.86
N VAL A 106 3.29 -3.16 21.71
CA VAL A 106 3.35 -1.75 22.11
C VAL A 106 3.04 -1.70 23.59
N GLU A 107 3.70 -0.81 24.32
CA GLU A 107 3.38 -0.60 25.74
C GLU A 107 1.97 -0.03 25.92
N PRO A 108 1.26 -0.38 27.01
CA PRO A 108 -0.14 -0.03 27.21
C PRO A 108 -0.43 1.46 27.03
N GLU A 109 0.42 2.34 27.57
CA GLU A 109 0.26 3.80 27.52
C GLU A 109 0.42 4.38 26.10
N TRP A 110 1.03 3.63 25.18
CA TRP A 110 1.19 4.03 23.78
C TRP A 110 0.17 3.40 22.84
N ARG A 111 -0.65 2.45 23.31
CA ARG A 111 -1.54 1.63 22.49
C ARG A 111 -2.49 2.48 21.63
N ASP A 112 -3.23 3.40 22.23
CA ASP A 112 -4.22 4.22 21.49
C ASP A 112 -3.55 5.11 20.43
N ARG A 113 -2.41 5.70 20.79
CA ARG A 113 -1.62 6.51 19.85
C ARG A 113 -1.07 5.66 18.70
N ALA A 114 -0.66 4.43 18.97
CA ALA A 114 -0.15 3.49 17.98
C ALA A 114 -1.25 3.00 17.04
N VAL A 115 -2.44 2.69 17.55
CA VAL A 115 -3.62 2.37 16.74
C VAL A 115 -3.97 3.54 15.84
N ARG A 116 -4.11 4.75 16.38
CA ARG A 116 -4.39 5.95 15.57
C ARG A 116 -3.34 6.15 14.49
N ARG A 117 -2.05 5.99 14.83
CA ARG A 117 -0.93 6.08 13.87
C ARG A 117 -1.05 5.06 12.74
N ALA A 118 -1.50 3.85 13.02
CA ALA A 118 -1.73 2.82 12.01
C ALA A 118 -2.87 3.21 11.06
N TYR A 119 -4.02 3.67 11.59
CA TYR A 119 -5.12 4.19 10.76
C TYR A 119 -4.68 5.37 9.90
N ASP A 120 -3.95 6.33 10.45
CA ASP A 120 -3.49 7.52 9.73
C ASP A 120 -2.55 7.19 8.55
N ALA A 121 -1.83 6.06 8.64
CA ALA A 121 -0.91 5.63 7.58
C ALA A 121 -1.64 4.96 6.39
N CYS A 122 -2.75 4.28 6.63
CA CYS A 122 -3.43 3.44 5.65
C CYS A 122 -3.91 4.17 4.38
N PRO A 123 -4.50 5.40 4.45
CA PRO A 123 -4.91 6.14 3.27
C PRO A 123 -3.79 6.31 2.25
N LYS A 124 -2.61 6.74 2.71
CA LYS A 124 -1.45 6.92 1.83
C LYS A 124 -0.96 5.59 1.26
N LEU A 125 -0.95 4.53 2.06
CA LEU A 125 -0.52 3.21 1.61
C LEU A 125 -1.42 2.66 0.49
N ILE A 126 -2.73 2.89 0.57
CA ILE A 126 -3.69 2.50 -0.47
C ILE A 126 -3.49 3.33 -1.75
N THR A 127 -3.35 4.65 -1.62
CA THR A 127 -3.05 5.51 -2.77
C THR A 127 -1.75 5.09 -3.46
N ASP A 128 -0.68 4.86 -2.69
CA ASP A 128 0.62 4.44 -3.22
C ASP A 128 0.52 3.03 -3.85
N MET A 129 -0.26 2.11 -3.27
CA MET A 129 -0.51 0.77 -3.81
C MET A 129 -1.11 0.84 -5.22
N HIS A 130 -2.17 1.62 -5.41
CA HIS A 130 -2.85 1.76 -6.70
C HIS A 130 -2.00 2.54 -7.70
N TYR A 131 -1.32 3.61 -7.27
CA TYR A 131 -0.40 4.38 -8.12
C TYR A 131 0.76 3.53 -8.67
N GLU A 132 1.31 2.65 -7.83
CA GLU A 132 2.42 1.77 -8.21
C GLU A 132 1.99 0.54 -9.02
N ALA A 133 0.71 0.17 -8.99
CA ALA A 133 0.18 -1.05 -9.61
C ALA A 133 0.54 -1.15 -11.09
N ARG A 134 0.30 -0.08 -11.87
CA ARG A 134 0.64 -0.03 -13.30
C ARG A 134 2.12 -0.27 -13.54
N VAL A 135 2.98 0.48 -12.85
CA VAL A 135 4.44 0.42 -13.05
C VAL A 135 4.98 -0.96 -12.67
N GLN A 136 4.44 -1.58 -11.63
CA GLN A 136 4.80 -2.95 -11.26
C GLN A 136 4.30 -3.98 -12.28
N ALA A 137 3.13 -3.79 -12.87
CA ALA A 137 2.63 -4.65 -13.95
C ALA A 137 3.54 -4.61 -15.17
N VAL A 138 3.96 -3.41 -15.61
CA VAL A 138 4.95 -3.25 -16.70
C VAL A 138 6.24 -4.02 -16.38
N ARG A 139 6.82 -3.82 -15.19
CA ARG A 139 8.05 -4.54 -14.77
C ARG A 139 7.84 -6.05 -14.74
N THR A 140 6.68 -6.49 -14.27
CA THR A 140 6.33 -7.92 -14.18
C THR A 140 6.19 -8.54 -15.56
N TYR A 141 5.56 -7.84 -16.50
CA TYR A 141 5.42 -8.30 -17.88
C TYR A 141 6.78 -8.45 -18.55
N TYR A 142 7.62 -7.40 -18.49
CA TYR A 142 8.97 -7.45 -19.05
C TYR A 142 9.79 -8.59 -18.44
N ALA A 143 9.75 -8.76 -17.12
CA ALA A 143 10.51 -9.80 -16.45
C ALA A 143 10.00 -11.22 -16.77
N LYS A 144 8.69 -11.46 -16.69
CA LYS A 144 8.10 -12.81 -16.77
C LYS A 144 7.77 -13.25 -18.20
N LYS A 145 7.38 -12.32 -19.07
CA LYS A 145 6.94 -12.62 -20.44
C LYS A 145 8.03 -12.36 -21.48
N LEU A 146 8.86 -11.34 -21.27
CA LEU A 146 9.95 -11.01 -22.19
C LEU A 146 11.33 -11.43 -21.69
N GLY A 147 11.46 -11.93 -20.45
CA GLY A 147 12.74 -12.31 -19.86
C GLY A 147 13.71 -11.14 -19.65
N ARG A 148 13.21 -9.89 -19.67
CA ARG A 148 14.03 -8.67 -19.63
C ARG A 148 13.79 -7.87 -18.35
N LYS A 149 14.87 -7.45 -17.70
CA LYS A 149 14.79 -6.55 -16.55
C LYS A 149 14.75 -5.11 -17.03
N ILE A 150 13.75 -4.36 -16.56
CA ILE A 150 13.70 -2.92 -16.76
C ILE A 150 13.67 -2.18 -15.43
N GLU A 151 14.29 -1.01 -15.41
CA GLU A 151 14.25 -0.13 -14.25
C GLU A 151 12.89 0.52 -14.08
N LYS A 152 12.58 0.92 -12.83
CA LYS A 152 11.33 1.60 -12.51
C LYS A 152 11.15 2.90 -13.31
N LYS A 153 12.25 3.64 -13.58
CA LYS A 153 12.22 4.88 -14.36
C LYS A 153 11.76 4.63 -15.80
N ALA A 154 12.28 3.58 -16.43
CA ALA A 154 11.85 3.15 -17.77
C ALA A 154 10.42 2.61 -17.77
N ALA A 155 10.06 1.77 -16.78
CA ALA A 155 8.70 1.22 -16.67
C ALA A 155 7.61 2.30 -16.55
N ARG A 156 7.92 3.46 -15.97
CA ARG A 156 6.97 4.58 -15.84
C ARG A 156 6.54 5.18 -17.17
N THR A 157 7.33 5.04 -18.24
CA THR A 157 7.04 5.63 -19.56
C THR A 157 6.47 4.63 -20.56
N ILE A 158 6.36 3.36 -20.17
CA ILE A 158 5.82 2.29 -21.02
C ILE A 158 4.33 2.13 -20.75
N TRP A 159 3.54 2.04 -21.81
CA TRP A 159 2.12 1.69 -21.78
C TRP A 159 1.95 0.34 -22.46
N LEU A 160 1.53 -0.68 -21.70
CA LEU A 160 1.21 -1.98 -22.28
C LEU A 160 -0.17 -1.95 -22.93
N ALA A 161 -0.41 -2.88 -23.86
CA ALA A 161 -1.76 -3.17 -24.34
C ALA A 161 -2.59 -3.84 -23.23
N ALA A 162 -3.92 -3.79 -23.35
CA ALA A 162 -4.82 -4.35 -22.34
C ALA A 162 -4.54 -5.84 -22.10
N GLU A 163 -4.37 -6.61 -23.17
CA GLU A 163 -4.10 -8.05 -23.15
C GLU A 163 -2.78 -8.37 -22.43
N GLN A 164 -1.79 -7.48 -22.54
CA GLN A 164 -0.51 -7.63 -21.86
C GLN A 164 -0.64 -7.35 -20.35
N TYR A 165 -1.42 -6.34 -19.95
CA TYR A 165 -1.71 -6.11 -18.54
C TYR A 165 -2.51 -7.27 -17.91
N MET A 166 -3.46 -7.85 -18.65
CA MET A 166 -4.26 -8.99 -18.17
C MET A 166 -3.43 -10.25 -17.90
N GLN A 167 -2.24 -10.38 -18.51
CA GLN A 167 -1.34 -11.50 -18.25
C GLN A 167 -0.53 -11.38 -16.95
N VAL A 168 -0.60 -10.22 -16.26
CA VAL A 168 0.25 -9.91 -15.10
C VAL A 168 -0.54 -9.33 -13.94
N ILE A 169 -1.76 -9.85 -13.72
CA ILE A 169 -2.59 -9.49 -12.56
C ILE A 169 -1.78 -9.71 -11.26
N PRO A 170 -1.64 -8.69 -10.41
CA PRO A 170 -0.89 -8.83 -9.18
C PRO A 170 -1.64 -9.76 -8.21
N TRP A 171 -0.89 -10.47 -7.35
CA TRP A 171 -1.45 -11.48 -6.45
C TRP A 171 -2.58 -10.95 -5.55
N TRP A 172 -2.53 -9.68 -5.18
CA TRP A 172 -3.51 -9.03 -4.31
C TRP A 172 -4.81 -8.67 -5.03
N CYS A 173 -4.79 -8.63 -6.36
CA CYS A 173 -5.96 -8.36 -7.21
C CYS A 173 -6.41 -9.63 -7.96
N ALA A 174 -5.78 -10.77 -7.70
CA ALA A 174 -5.99 -12.00 -8.49
C ALA A 174 -7.41 -12.56 -8.33
N SER A 175 -8.01 -12.43 -7.14
CA SER A 175 -9.42 -12.75 -6.86
C SER A 175 -10.41 -11.67 -7.30
N HIS A 176 -9.92 -10.51 -7.76
CA HIS A 176 -10.70 -9.32 -8.10
C HIS A 176 -10.35 -8.89 -9.52
N ARG A 177 -10.62 -9.78 -10.48
CA ARG A 177 -10.27 -9.58 -11.89
C ARG A 177 -10.99 -8.36 -12.49
N ASP A 178 -12.24 -8.15 -12.11
CA ASP A 178 -13.04 -6.96 -12.42
C ASP A 178 -12.36 -5.64 -12.01
N CYS A 179 -11.75 -5.59 -10.83
CA CYS A 179 -10.98 -4.43 -10.39
C CYS A 179 -9.76 -4.20 -11.27
N TRP A 180 -9.08 -5.29 -11.66
CA TRP A 180 -7.93 -5.19 -12.55
C TRP A 180 -8.35 -4.70 -13.93
N GLU A 181 -9.44 -5.20 -14.48
CA GLU A 181 -10.01 -4.76 -15.75
C GLU A 181 -10.38 -3.27 -15.70
N TYR A 182 -10.98 -2.80 -14.61
CA TYR A 182 -11.23 -1.37 -14.39
C TYR A 182 -9.93 -0.55 -14.45
N PHE A 183 -8.88 -0.98 -13.76
CA PHE A 183 -7.59 -0.27 -13.79
C PHE A 183 -6.97 -0.26 -15.20
N VAL A 184 -7.01 -1.40 -15.89
CA VAL A 184 -6.47 -1.56 -17.24
C VAL A 184 -7.20 -0.67 -18.23
N SER A 185 -8.54 -0.68 -18.21
CA SER A 185 -9.37 0.19 -19.06
C SER A 185 -8.96 1.66 -18.88
N ARG A 186 -8.79 2.10 -17.63
CA ARG A 186 -8.36 3.47 -17.32
C ARG A 186 -6.94 3.79 -17.82
N TRP A 187 -6.01 2.84 -17.73
CA TRP A 187 -4.64 3.06 -18.19
C TRP A 187 -4.50 3.01 -19.71
N CYS A 188 -5.38 2.30 -20.40
CA CYS A 188 -5.42 2.18 -21.85
C CYS A 188 -6.22 3.29 -22.53
N ASP A 189 -7.01 4.07 -21.79
CA ASP A 189 -7.71 5.25 -22.28
C ASP A 189 -6.71 6.32 -22.79
N PRO A 190 -6.76 6.69 -24.08
CA PRO A 190 -5.89 7.70 -24.66
C PRO A 190 -6.01 9.09 -24.03
N GLU A 191 -7.21 9.49 -23.60
CA GLU A 191 -7.43 10.80 -22.96
C GLU A 191 -6.79 10.83 -21.58
N TRP A 192 -6.94 9.73 -20.84
CA TRP A 192 -6.29 9.56 -19.55
C TRP A 192 -4.75 9.57 -19.70
N GLN A 193 -4.20 8.86 -20.70
CA GLN A 193 -2.76 8.86 -20.97
C GLN A 193 -2.23 10.27 -21.33
N LYS A 194 -2.95 11.02 -22.18
CA LYS A 194 -2.60 12.41 -22.52
C LYS A 194 -2.56 13.30 -21.28
N THR A 195 -3.60 13.21 -20.44
CA THR A 195 -3.69 13.98 -19.19
C THR A 195 -2.55 13.61 -18.25
N HIS A 196 -2.26 12.32 -18.11
CA HIS A 196 -1.18 11.84 -17.26
C HIS A 196 0.21 12.30 -17.75
N GLU A 197 0.46 12.25 -19.07
CA GLU A 197 1.72 12.73 -19.66
C GLU A 197 1.86 14.25 -19.51
N ALA A 198 0.79 15.03 -19.73
CA ALA A 198 0.81 16.47 -19.49
C ALA A 198 1.19 16.80 -18.03
N CYS A 199 0.61 16.09 -17.05
CA CYS A 199 0.99 16.20 -15.64
C CYS A 199 2.46 15.81 -15.38
N ARG A 200 2.99 14.80 -16.08
CA ARG A 200 4.39 14.42 -16.00
C ARG A 200 5.31 15.51 -16.58
N GLN A 201 4.99 16.04 -17.76
CA GLN A 201 5.76 17.10 -18.41
C GLN A 201 5.79 18.37 -17.56
N ARG A 202 4.67 18.76 -16.95
CA ARG A 202 4.63 19.87 -15.97
C ARG A 202 5.59 19.63 -14.80
N ARG A 203 5.63 18.42 -14.23
CA ARG A 203 6.57 18.08 -13.14
C ARG A 203 8.03 18.11 -13.57
N LEU A 204 8.36 17.69 -14.80
CA LEU A 204 9.72 17.75 -15.33
C LEU A 204 10.19 19.18 -15.58
N LYS A 205 9.26 20.07 -15.95
CA LYS A 205 9.52 21.51 -16.17
C LYS A 205 9.64 22.34 -14.89
N MET A 206 9.48 21.73 -13.71
CA MET A 206 9.70 22.39 -12.43
C MET A 206 11.05 21.95 -11.84
N PRO A 207 12.19 22.57 -12.25
CA PRO A 207 13.49 22.33 -11.64
C PRO A 207 13.55 23.07 -10.29
N GLY A 208 12.92 22.50 -9.28
CA GLY A 208 12.94 23.02 -7.92
C GLY A 208 12.44 21.97 -6.93
N PRO A 209 12.80 22.05 -5.65
CA PRO A 209 12.22 21.18 -4.64
C PRO A 209 10.69 21.35 -4.66
N ALA A 210 9.96 20.29 -5.02
CA ALA A 210 8.50 20.32 -5.08
C ALA A 210 7.83 20.62 -3.72
N HIS A 211 8.61 20.67 -2.63
CA HIS A 211 8.17 21.02 -1.29
C HIS A 211 9.31 21.73 -0.50
N HIS A 212 9.12 23.00 -0.12
CA HIS A 212 9.77 23.57 1.08
C HIS A 212 9.00 23.15 2.35
N GLN A 213 8.82 21.84 2.56
CA GLN A 213 8.34 21.30 3.84
C GLN A 213 9.23 20.13 4.26
N GLY A 214 10.53 20.40 4.37
CA GLY A 214 11.33 19.74 5.38
C GLY A 214 10.88 20.26 6.74
N ASN A 215 10.65 19.37 7.71
CA ASN A 215 10.54 19.73 9.12
C ASN A 215 11.83 20.50 9.50
N ARG A 216 11.77 21.83 9.59
CA ARG A 216 12.66 22.55 10.50
C ARG A 216 12.01 22.40 11.88
N THR A 217 12.61 21.60 12.73
CA THR A 217 12.34 21.62 14.17
C THR A 217 12.76 23.00 14.66
N LEU A 218 11.84 23.72 15.33
CA LEU A 218 12.12 25.02 15.93
C LEU A 218 13.11 24.93 17.12
N ASP A 219 13.56 23.71 17.48
CA ASP A 219 14.53 23.46 18.53
C ASP A 219 15.98 23.85 18.17
N GLU A 220 16.27 24.25 16.93
CA GLU A 220 17.62 24.75 16.54
C GLU A 220 17.85 26.25 16.84
N TYR A 221 16.93 26.93 17.53
CA TYR A 221 17.09 28.32 17.97
C TYR A 221 16.98 28.52 19.49
N ALA A 222 17.01 27.46 20.29
CA ALA A 222 17.18 27.58 21.73
C ALA A 222 18.68 27.58 22.06
N THR A 223 19.31 28.76 21.93
CA THR A 223 20.55 29.10 22.64
C THR A 223 20.20 30.06 23.76
#